data_AF-F5YJ08-F1
#
_entry.id   AF-F5YJ08-F1
#
_cell.length_a   1.000
_cell.length_b   1.000
_cell.length_c   1.000
_cell.angle_alpha   90.00
_cell.angle_beta   90.00
_cell.angle_gamma   90.00
#
_symmetry.space_group_name_H-M   'P 1'
#
loop_
_entity.id
_entity.type
_entity.pdbx_description
1 polymer ?
#
loop_
_entity_poly.entity_id
_entity_poly.type
_entity_poly.pdbx_seq_one_letter_code
_entity_poly.pdbx_strand_id
1 'polypeptide(L)'
;MNLKDTIQWFYKAAEDYDAAKILNSALKKHNEIICYLCSQATEKYLKGYLVYNDHEIENTHNLPYLNNLCLQYDNCFNDIKDECSLLNKFNNNIRYPDGIEANSNDVNLSFKALENIINLEALKKLEQIIQNQNTEKVFEQRRKNNP
;
A
#
# COMPACT_ATOMS: atom_id res chain seq x y z
N MET A 1 19.62 -0.04 4.49
CA MET A 1 18.21 -0.26 4.84
C MET A 1 17.66 0.99 5.52
N ASN A 2 16.87 1.80 4.82
CA ASN A 2 16.27 3.02 5.38
C ASN A 2 14.89 2.74 6.01
N LEU A 3 14.91 2.19 7.23
CA LEU A 3 13.69 1.78 7.92
C LEU A 3 12.82 2.97 8.35
N LYS A 4 13.42 4.14 8.63
CA LYS A 4 12.66 5.34 9.01
C LYS A 4 11.73 5.78 7.87
N ASP A 5 12.26 5.87 6.66
CA ASP A 5 11.48 6.31 5.50
C ASP A 5 10.49 5.22 5.05
N THR A 6 10.89 3.94 5.17
CA THR A 6 9.99 2.79 4.99
C THR A 6 8.74 2.90 5.87
N ILE A 7 8.90 3.25 7.16
CA ILE A 7 7.77 3.41 8.10
C ILE A 7 6.83 4.53 7.62
N GLN A 8 7.36 5.64 7.11
CA GLN A 8 6.53 6.74 6.60
C GLN A 8 5.68 6.30 5.40
N TRP A 9 6.26 5.52 4.48
CA TRP A 9 5.52 4.95 3.35
C TRP A 9 4.41 4.00 3.79
N PHE A 10 4.71 3.08 4.70
CA PHE A 10 3.71 2.14 5.24
C PHE A 10 2.59 2.85 5.98
N TYR A 11 2.91 3.90 6.74
CA TYR A 11 1.90 4.71 7.42
C TYR A 11 0.97 5.41 6.42
N LYS A 12 1.52 6.02 5.36
CA LYS A 12 0.73 6.63 4.28
C LYS A 12 -0.10 5.63 3.50
N ALA A 13 0.38 4.39 3.35
CA ALA A 13 -0.37 3.33 2.70
C ALA A 13 -1.57 2.89 3.56
N ALA A 14 -1.36 2.75 4.86
CA ALA A 14 -2.42 2.42 5.82
C ALA A 14 -3.49 3.51 5.91
N GLU A 15 -3.10 4.79 5.90
CA GLU A 15 -4.05 5.93 5.87
C GLU A 15 -4.98 5.86 4.65
N ASP A 16 -4.46 5.57 3.45
CA ASP A 16 -5.28 5.41 2.24
C ASP A 16 -6.24 4.23 2.37
N TYR A 17 -5.76 3.09 2.90
CA TYR A 17 -6.59 1.91 3.08
C TYR A 17 -7.72 2.16 4.09
N ASP A 18 -7.41 2.83 5.21
CA ASP A 18 -8.41 3.22 6.20
C ASP A 18 -9.44 4.19 5.63
N ALA A 19 -9.01 5.19 4.87
CA ALA A 19 -9.90 6.11 4.17
C ALA A 19 -10.82 5.37 3.18
N ALA A 20 -10.30 4.40 2.43
CA ALA A 20 -11.09 3.58 1.51
C ALA A 20 -12.19 2.80 2.26
N LYS A 21 -11.86 2.17 3.40
CA LYS A 21 -12.83 1.43 4.23
C LYS A 21 -13.94 2.33 4.78
N ILE A 22 -13.57 3.53 5.24
CA ILE A 22 -14.52 4.53 5.74
C ILE A 22 -15.49 4.93 4.63
N LEU A 23 -14.99 5.27 3.44
CA LEU A 23 -15.81 5.64 2.29
C LEU A 23 -16.72 4.49 1.82
N ASN A 24 -16.23 3.24 1.86
CA ASN A 24 -17.04 2.07 1.50
C ASN A 24 -18.19 1.82 2.51
N SER A 25 -18.07 2.35 3.72
CA SER A 25 -19.11 2.24 4.76
C SER A 25 -20.09 3.42 4.75
N ALA A 26 -19.86 4.44 3.92
CA ALA A 26 -20.71 5.62 3.82
C ALA A 26 -22.03 5.33 3.08
N LEU A 27 -23.08 6.10 3.40
CA LEU A 27 -24.40 6.00 2.75
C LEU A 27 -24.33 6.28 1.24
N LYS A 28 -23.49 7.26 0.85
CA LYS A 28 -23.18 7.57 -0.54
C LYS A 28 -21.75 7.11 -0.82
N LYS A 29 -21.61 6.05 -1.61
CA LYS A 29 -20.31 5.52 -2.02
C LYS A 29 -19.77 6.28 -3.21
N HIS A 30 -18.47 6.55 -3.17
CA HIS A 30 -17.70 7.11 -4.27
C HIS A 30 -16.76 6.02 -4.79
N ASN A 31 -17.28 5.13 -5.63
CA ASN A 31 -16.60 3.88 -6.01
C ASN A 31 -15.23 4.14 -6.66
N GLU A 32 -15.13 5.16 -7.52
CA GLU A 32 -13.92 5.55 -8.20
C GLU A 32 -12.84 5.99 -7.20
N ILE A 33 -13.24 6.79 -6.21
CA ILE A 33 -12.35 7.28 -5.14
C ILE A 33 -11.91 6.11 -4.26
N ILE A 34 -12.79 5.15 -3.97
CA ILE A 34 -12.43 3.96 -3.18
C ILE A 34 -11.38 3.13 -3.93
N CYS A 35 -11.60 2.85 -5.23
CA CYS A 35 -10.66 2.08 -6.05
C CYS A 35 -9.31 2.80 -6.19
N TYR A 36 -9.34 4.14 -6.31
CA TYR A 36 -8.15 4.98 -6.31
C TYR A 36 -7.30 4.80 -5.05
N LEU A 37 -7.94 4.89 -3.88
CA LEU A 37 -7.26 4.79 -2.60
C LEU A 37 -6.64 3.39 -2.42
N CYS A 38 -7.30 2.33 -2.91
CA CYS A 38 -6.69 1.00 -2.94
C CYS A 38 -5.43 0.95 -3.82
N SER A 39 -5.45 1.62 -4.97
CA SER A 39 -4.30 1.72 -5.87
C SER A 39 -3.16 2.54 -5.25
N GLN A 40 -3.47 3.67 -4.62
CA GLN A 40 -2.50 4.52 -3.93
C GLN A 40 -1.88 3.82 -2.71
N ALA A 41 -2.69 3.10 -1.92
CA ALA A 41 -2.20 2.28 -0.82
C ALA A 41 -1.20 1.24 -1.33
N THR A 42 -1.54 0.54 -2.42
CA THR A 42 -0.65 -0.43 -3.07
C THR A 42 0.65 0.22 -3.52
N GLU A 43 0.60 1.35 -4.23
CA GLU A 43 1.78 2.09 -4.66
C GLU A 43 2.74 2.37 -3.49
N LYS A 44 2.18 2.85 -2.38
CA LYS A 44 2.93 3.23 -1.19
C LYS A 44 3.53 2.02 -0.45
N TYR A 45 2.84 0.88 -0.40
CA TYR A 45 3.41 -0.35 0.14
C TYR A 45 4.58 -0.85 -0.71
N LEU A 46 4.43 -0.88 -2.04
CA LEU A 46 5.51 -1.29 -2.95
C LEU A 46 6.71 -0.35 -2.85
N LYS A 47 6.49 0.97 -2.86
CA LYS A 47 7.55 1.97 -2.67
C LYS A 47 8.21 1.84 -1.29
N GLY A 48 7.44 1.60 -0.24
CA GLY A 48 7.99 1.34 1.10
C GLY A 48 8.93 0.13 1.11
N TYR A 49 8.55 -0.95 0.44
CA TYR A 49 9.39 -2.15 0.31
C TYR A 49 10.65 -1.90 -0.52
N LEU A 50 10.57 -1.11 -1.58
CA LEU A 50 11.74 -0.69 -2.36
C LEU A 50 12.70 0.16 -1.52
N VAL A 51 12.20 1.15 -0.76
CA VAL A 51 13.00 1.97 0.16
C VAL A 51 13.69 1.10 1.23
N TYR A 52 13.00 0.09 1.75
CA TYR A 52 13.58 -0.84 2.70
C TYR A 52 14.82 -1.54 2.14
N ASN A 53 14.77 -1.92 0.86
CA ASN A 53 15.85 -2.56 0.13
C ASN A 53 16.88 -1.58 -0.48
N ASP A 54 16.92 -0.33 0.00
CA ASP A 54 17.81 0.74 -0.49
C ASP A 54 17.68 1.02 -2.00
N HIS A 55 16.50 0.76 -2.57
CA HIS A 55 16.19 1.09 -3.96
C HIS A 55 15.73 2.55 -4.07
N GLU A 56 16.23 3.27 -5.08
CA GLU A 56 15.83 4.65 -5.35
C GLU A 56 14.40 4.70 -5.91
N ILE A 57 13.55 5.55 -5.33
CA ILE A 57 12.14 5.65 -5.76
C ILE A 57 12.01 6.60 -6.94
N GLU A 58 11.54 6.05 -8.06
CA GLU A 58 11.13 6.85 -9.22
C GLU A 58 9.76 7.51 -9.01
N ASN A 59 9.59 8.68 -9.61
CA ASN A 59 8.31 9.38 -9.64
C ASN A 59 7.36 8.77 -10.69
N THR A 60 6.88 7.56 -10.40
CA THR A 60 5.97 6.79 -11.23
C THR A 60 4.77 6.28 -10.42
N HIS A 61 3.64 6.14 -11.11
CA HIS A 61 2.40 5.54 -10.59
C HIS A 61 2.10 4.20 -11.26
N ASN A 62 3.08 3.58 -11.94
CA ASN A 62 2.86 2.32 -12.64
C ASN A 62 3.06 1.14 -11.67
N LEU A 63 1.95 0.53 -11.20
CA LEU A 63 2.03 -0.57 -10.23
C LEU A 63 2.73 -1.83 -10.79
N PRO A 64 2.45 -2.31 -12.03
CA PRO A 64 3.22 -3.41 -12.61
C PRO A 64 4.72 -3.15 -12.66
N TYR A 65 5.13 -1.92 -12.97
CA TYR A 65 6.54 -1.54 -12.95
C TYR A 65 7.14 -1.60 -11.54
N LEU A 66 6.47 -0.99 -10.55
CA LEU A 66 6.93 -1.03 -9.15
C LEU A 66 7.00 -2.48 -8.63
N ASN A 67 6.03 -3.31 -8.97
CA ASN A 67 6.03 -4.73 -8.61
C ASN A 67 7.22 -5.48 -9.23
N ASN A 68 7.54 -5.19 -10.50
CA ASN A 68 8.72 -5.76 -11.17
C ASN A 68 10.04 -5.33 -10.52
N LEU A 69 10.11 -4.13 -9.93
CA LEU A 69 11.26 -3.72 -9.12
C LEU A 69 11.31 -4.51 -7.81
N CYS A 70 10.18 -4.68 -7.10
CA CYS A 70 10.13 -5.48 -5.87
C CYS A 70 10.54 -6.94 -6.10
N LEU A 71 10.15 -7.50 -7.26
CA LEU A 71 10.51 -8.84 -7.71
C LEU A 71 12.03 -9.09 -7.79
N GLN A 72 12.84 -8.04 -7.91
CA GLN A 72 14.30 -8.18 -7.92
C GLN A 72 14.86 -8.55 -6.54
N TYR A 73 14.08 -8.34 -5.48
CA TYR A 73 14.48 -8.57 -4.09
C TYR A 73 13.80 -9.80 -3.48
N ASP A 74 12.54 -10.08 -3.83
CA ASP A 74 11.83 -11.27 -3.37
C ASP A 74 10.86 -11.79 -4.45
N ASN A 75 10.95 -13.08 -4.75
CA ASN A 75 10.16 -13.72 -5.81
C ASN A 75 8.66 -13.81 -5.47
N CYS A 76 8.27 -13.65 -4.19
CA CYS A 76 6.85 -13.71 -3.81
C CYS A 76 6.02 -12.61 -4.52
N PHE A 77 6.64 -11.49 -4.92
CA PHE A 77 5.97 -10.44 -5.70
C PHE A 77 5.46 -10.92 -7.09
N ASN A 78 5.81 -12.14 -7.51
CA ASN A 78 5.24 -12.75 -8.70
C ASN A 78 3.75 -13.06 -8.52
N ASP A 79 3.32 -13.30 -7.27
CA ASP A 79 1.98 -13.76 -6.93
C ASP A 79 0.93 -12.64 -6.99
N ILE A 80 1.36 -11.38 -7.11
CA ILE A 80 0.48 -10.18 -7.09
C ILE A 80 0.50 -9.38 -8.40
N LYS A 81 1.00 -9.98 -9.50
CA LYS A 81 1.08 -9.30 -10.81
C LYS A 81 -0.28 -8.90 -11.35
N ASP A 82 -1.28 -9.75 -11.17
CA ASP A 82 -2.64 -9.53 -11.65
C ASP A 82 -3.34 -8.44 -10.82
N GLU A 83 -3.14 -8.45 -9.51
CA GLU A 83 -3.62 -7.42 -8.58
C GLU A 83 -3.03 -6.05 -8.91
N CYS A 84 -1.72 -5.98 -9.15
CA CYS A 84 -1.07 -4.74 -9.57
C CYS A 84 -1.63 -4.23 -10.89
N SER A 85 -1.85 -5.12 -11.87
CA SER A 85 -2.41 -4.75 -13.18
C SER A 85 -3.86 -4.27 -13.07
N LEU A 86 -4.66 -4.94 -12.24
CA LEU A 86 -6.04 -4.56 -11.94
C LEU A 86 -6.12 -3.17 -11.32
N LEU A 87 -5.33 -2.89 -10.28
CA LEU A 87 -5.39 -1.63 -9.55
C LEU A 87 -4.82 -0.46 -10.37
N ASN A 88 -3.82 -0.72 -11.21
CA ASN A 88 -3.16 0.30 -12.03
C ASN A 88 -4.13 1.08 -12.93
N LYS A 89 -5.28 0.49 -13.31
CA LYS A 89 -6.31 1.15 -14.13
C LYS A 89 -6.90 2.40 -13.45
N PHE A 90 -6.82 2.49 -12.13
CA PHE A 90 -7.42 3.57 -11.34
C PHE A 90 -6.47 4.76 -11.04
N ASN A 91 -5.17 4.66 -11.33
CA ASN A 91 -4.19 5.72 -10.99
C ASN A 91 -4.38 7.04 -11.75
N ASN A 92 -4.80 6.97 -13.01
CA ASN A 92 -4.94 8.16 -13.86
C ASN A 92 -6.36 8.39 -14.35
N ASN A 93 -7.10 7.32 -14.59
CA ASN A 93 -8.29 7.39 -15.43
C ASN A 93 -9.55 7.85 -14.70
N ILE A 94 -9.55 7.99 -13.39
CA ILE A 94 -10.75 8.40 -12.64
C ILE A 94 -10.87 9.93 -12.48
N ARG A 95 -9.83 10.68 -12.83
CA ARG A 95 -9.71 12.12 -12.53
C ARG A 95 -10.34 13.01 -13.60
N TYR A 96 -10.82 12.43 -14.69
CA TYR A 96 -11.38 13.14 -15.82
C TYR A 96 -12.88 12.84 -15.97
N PRO A 97 -13.69 13.79 -16.47
CA PRO A 97 -15.12 13.58 -16.70
C PRO A 97 -15.44 12.38 -17.58
N ASP A 98 -14.57 12.07 -18.55
CA ASP A 98 -14.67 10.90 -19.44
C ASP A 98 -13.88 9.69 -18.89
N GLY A 99 -13.70 9.66 -17.58
CA GLY A 99 -12.89 8.69 -16.88
C GLY A 99 -13.54 7.31 -16.74
N ILE A 100 -12.83 6.39 -16.11
CA ILE A 100 -13.38 5.07 -15.79
C ILE A 100 -14.46 5.24 -14.71
N GLU A 101 -15.67 4.81 -15.03
CA GLU A 101 -16.73 4.58 -14.05
C GLU A 101 -16.48 3.28 -13.31
N ALA A 102 -16.53 3.32 -11.97
CA ALA A 102 -16.32 2.16 -11.13
C ALA A 102 -17.65 1.70 -10.52
N ASN A 103 -17.93 0.41 -10.61
CA ASN A 103 -19.10 -0.18 -9.96
C ASN A 103 -18.72 -0.85 -8.62
N SER A 104 -19.71 -1.38 -7.91
CA SER A 104 -19.50 -2.06 -6.63
C SER A 104 -18.60 -3.31 -6.75
N ASN A 105 -18.62 -3.99 -7.90
CA ASN A 105 -17.73 -5.14 -8.13
C ASN A 105 -16.28 -4.70 -8.27
N ASP A 106 -16.00 -3.58 -8.96
CA ASP A 106 -14.67 -2.98 -9.02
C ASP A 106 -14.13 -2.63 -7.63
N VAL A 107 -14.99 -2.08 -6.75
CA VAL A 107 -14.64 -1.80 -5.35
C VAL A 107 -14.24 -3.08 -4.61
N ASN A 108 -15.06 -4.13 -4.70
CA ASN A 108 -14.79 -5.40 -4.03
C ASN A 108 -13.49 -6.04 -4.54
N LEU A 109 -13.27 -6.03 -5.86
CA LEU A 109 -12.05 -6.54 -6.46
C LEU A 109 -10.82 -5.71 -6.04
N SER A 110 -10.96 -4.39 -5.91
CA SER A 110 -9.88 -3.50 -5.48
C SER A 110 -9.47 -3.76 -4.02
N PHE A 111 -10.44 -3.94 -3.12
CA PHE A 111 -10.16 -4.35 -1.74
C PHE A 111 -9.48 -5.71 -1.69
N LYS A 112 -10.03 -6.71 -2.38
CA LYS A 112 -9.44 -8.05 -2.41
C LYS A 112 -8.01 -8.03 -2.95
N ALA A 113 -7.75 -7.25 -4.00
CA ALA A 113 -6.41 -7.11 -4.56
C ALA A 113 -5.45 -6.47 -3.56
N LEU A 114 -5.84 -5.36 -2.93
CA LEU A 114 -5.03 -4.73 -1.89
C LEU A 114 -4.79 -5.68 -0.71
N GLU A 115 -5.81 -6.41 -0.27
CA GLU A 115 -5.69 -7.40 0.80
C GLU A 115 -4.72 -8.53 0.45
N ASN A 116 -4.75 -9.04 -0.78
CA ASN A 116 -3.77 -10.02 -1.25
C ASN A 116 -2.35 -9.44 -1.21
N ILE A 117 -2.17 -8.19 -1.67
CA ILE A 117 -0.89 -7.49 -1.67
C ILE A 117 -0.35 -7.33 -0.25
N ILE A 118 -1.11 -6.74 0.68
CA ILE A 118 -0.63 -6.54 2.06
C ILE A 118 -0.36 -7.88 2.78
N ASN A 119 -1.03 -8.95 2.35
CA ASN A 119 -0.84 -10.28 2.91
C ASN A 119 0.36 -11.04 2.35
N LEU A 120 1.05 -10.47 1.37
CA LEU A 120 2.26 -11.04 0.80
C LEU A 120 3.34 -11.22 1.86
N GLU A 121 4.05 -12.34 1.80
CA GLU A 121 5.00 -12.75 2.86
C GLU A 121 6.06 -11.68 3.14
N ALA A 122 6.66 -11.10 2.09
CA ALA A 122 7.66 -10.04 2.23
C ALA A 122 7.12 -8.78 2.92
N LEU A 123 5.89 -8.38 2.61
CA LEU A 123 5.26 -7.19 3.20
C LEU A 123 4.86 -7.45 4.66
N LYS A 124 4.34 -8.64 4.98
CA LYS A 124 4.05 -9.05 6.37
C LYS A 124 5.30 -9.08 7.25
N LYS A 125 6.39 -9.66 6.74
CA LYS A 125 7.68 -9.68 7.45
C LYS A 125 8.15 -8.26 7.75
N LEU A 126 8.08 -7.37 6.76
CA LEU A 126 8.46 -5.98 6.93
C LEU A 126 7.57 -5.24 7.93
N GLU A 127 6.26 -5.44 7.87
CA GLU A 127 5.32 -4.88 8.84
C GLU A 127 5.63 -5.33 10.28
N GLN A 128 5.98 -6.61 10.47
CA GLN A 128 6.37 -7.13 11.77
C GLN A 128 7.68 -6.51 12.29
N ILE A 129 8.66 -6.28 11.41
CA ILE A 129 9.89 -5.55 11.76
C ILE A 129 9.56 -4.12 12.22
N ILE A 130 8.66 -3.44 11.51
CA ILE A 130 8.21 -2.08 11.85
C ILE A 130 7.53 -2.05 13.23
N GLN A 131 6.63 -3.01 13.50
CA GLN A 131 5.90 -3.10 14.77
C GLN A 131 6.84 -3.36 15.95
N ASN A 132 7.84 -4.23 15.78
CA ASN A 132 8.82 -4.55 16.82
C ASN A 132 9.66 -3.31 17.19
N GLN A 133 10.11 -2.53 16.20
CA GLN A 133 10.83 -1.29 16.47
C GLN A 133 10.02 -0.24 17.24
N ASN A 134 8.74 -0.09 16.89
CA ASN A 134 7.87 0.86 17.60
C ASN A 134 7.62 0.42 19.04
N THR A 135 7.50 -0.90 19.27
CA THR A 135 7.33 -1.49 20.59
C THR A 135 8.55 -1.25 21.48
N GLU A 136 9.75 -1.50 20.98
CA GLU A 136 11.01 -1.22 21.69
C GLU A 136 11.17 0.26 22.06
N LYS A 137 10.89 1.17 21.12
CA LYS A 137 10.94 2.63 21.38
C LYS A 137 9.98 3.07 22.49
N VAL A 138 8.76 2.54 22.51
CA VAL A 138 7.78 2.83 23.58
C VAL A 138 8.28 2.30 24.93
N PHE A 139 8.87 1.10 24.97
CA PHE A 139 9.44 0.54 26.20
C PHE A 139 10.65 1.34 26.71
N GLU A 140 11.56 1.76 25.82
CA GLU A 140 12.71 2.60 26.18
C GLU A 140 12.26 3.97 26.71
N GLN A 141 11.25 4.59 26.08
CA GLN A 141 10.73 5.87 26.53
C GLN A 141 10.03 5.75 27.90
N ARG A 142 9.33 4.65 28.16
CA ARG A 142 8.75 4.35 29.48
C ARG A 142 9.83 4.13 30.55
N ARG A 143 10.91 3.41 30.24
CA ARG A 143 12.06 3.24 31.16
C ARG A 143 12.75 4.57 31.49
N LYS A 144 12.89 5.47 30.52
CA LYS A 144 13.47 6.82 30.73
C LYS A 144 12.56 7.75 31.53
N ASN A 145 11.23 7.58 31.41
CA ASN A 145 10.25 8.43 32.07
C ASN A 145 9.83 7.93 33.46
N ASN A 146 10.31 6.76 33.90
CA ASN A 146 10.01 6.20 35.22
C ASN A 146 11.33 5.72 35.91
N PRO A 147 12.17 6.66 36.36
CA PRO A 147 13.45 6.38 37.00
C PRO A 147 13.32 5.67 38.36
#